data_AF-A0A0D2HPM8-F1
#
_entry.id   AF-A0A0D2HPM8-F1
#
_cell.length_a   1.000
_cell.length_b   1.000
_cell.length_c   1.000
_cell.angle_alpha   90.00
_cell.angle_beta   90.00
_cell.angle_gamma   90.00
#
_symmetry.space_group_name_H-M   'P 1'
#
loop_
_entity.id
_entity.type
_entity.pdbx_description
1 polymer ?
#
loop_
_entity_poly.entity_id
_entity_poly.type
_entity_poly.pdbx_seq_one_letter_code
_entity_poly.pdbx_strand_id
1 'polypeptide(L)'
;MSRARRLDTITPKHRRLIITRQCALMRVSRSSFYYHGKGESPLNLKLMRLIDEQWLKAPFFGSRRMRKMGLEAVYPRPKTTRPHPKHPVYPHLPRGLAIDRPNQV
;
A
#
# COMPACT_ATOMS: atom_id res chain seq x y z
N MET A 1 -10.49 17.06 10.17
CA MET A 1 -10.61 15.59 10.36
C MET A 1 -9.40 14.86 9.76
N SER A 2 -8.86 13.84 10.44
CA SER A 2 -7.74 13.02 9.91
C SER A 2 -8.17 12.16 8.72
N ARG A 3 -7.20 11.71 7.89
CA ARG A 3 -7.47 10.86 6.71
C ARG A 3 -8.19 9.56 7.07
N ALA A 4 -7.80 8.91 8.17
CA ALA A 4 -8.43 7.67 8.64
C ALA A 4 -9.92 7.88 8.98
N ARG A 5 -10.25 8.96 9.70
CA ARG A 5 -11.65 9.29 10.03
C ARG A 5 -12.51 9.52 8.78
N ARG A 6 -11.95 10.14 7.74
CA ARG A 6 -12.66 10.36 6.46
C ARG A 6 -12.93 9.06 5.71
N LEU A 7 -12.03 8.07 5.82
CA LEU A 7 -12.22 6.74 5.23
C LEU A 7 -13.29 5.93 5.98
N ASP A 8 -13.29 6.00 7.31
CA ASP A 8 -14.27 5.27 8.15
C ASP A 8 -15.72 5.73 7.92
N THR A 9 -15.94 6.96 7.42
CA THR A 9 -17.27 7.46 7.07
C THR A 9 -17.84 6.83 5.80
N ILE A 10 -16.99 6.29 4.91
CA ILE A 10 -17.41 5.79 3.60
C ILE A 10 -17.98 4.37 3.76
N THR A 11 -19.20 4.15 3.26
CA THR A 11 -19.94 2.89 3.44
C THR A 11 -20.31 2.27 2.09
N PRO A 12 -19.97 0.98 1.84
CA PRO A 12 -20.33 0.31 0.58
C PRO A 12 -21.84 0.12 0.37
N LYS A 13 -22.61 -0.07 1.43
CA LYS A 13 -24.07 -0.36 1.39
C LYS A 13 -24.94 0.91 1.48
N HIS A 14 -24.47 2.05 0.98
CA HIS A 14 -25.22 3.29 1.06
C HIS A 14 -26.33 3.35 -0.01
N ARG A 15 -27.59 3.48 0.43
CA ARG A 15 -28.79 3.37 -0.43
C ARG A 15 -28.89 4.42 -1.55
N ARG A 16 -28.29 5.60 -1.37
CA ARG A 16 -28.42 6.74 -2.31
C ARG A 16 -27.13 7.15 -3.03
N LEU A 17 -25.95 6.70 -2.58
CA LEU A 17 -24.67 7.26 -3.02
C LEU A 17 -23.65 6.17 -3.30
N ILE A 18 -23.09 6.19 -4.51
CA ILE A 18 -22.02 5.29 -4.93
C ILE A 18 -20.73 5.64 -4.19
N ILE A 19 -19.87 4.65 -3.93
CA ILE A 19 -18.57 4.81 -3.27
C ILE A 19 -17.73 5.92 -3.91
N THR A 20 -17.72 6.05 -5.25
CA THR A 20 -17.03 7.14 -5.96
C THR A 20 -17.49 8.53 -5.53
N ARG A 21 -18.81 8.70 -5.36
CA ARG A 21 -19.39 9.97 -4.94
C ARG A 21 -19.15 10.25 -3.46
N GLN A 22 -19.19 9.21 -2.61
CA GLN A 22 -18.79 9.33 -1.20
C GLN A 22 -17.31 9.71 -1.05
N CYS A 23 -16.41 9.08 -1.81
CA CYS A 23 -14.98 9.42 -1.84
C CYS A 23 -14.75 10.88 -2.28
N ALA A 24 -15.49 11.34 -3.31
CA ALA A 24 -15.42 12.72 -3.79
C ALA A 24 -15.87 13.71 -2.70
N LEU A 25 -17.00 13.45 -2.04
CA LEU A 25 -17.51 14.28 -0.94
C LEU A 25 -16.53 14.32 0.25
N MET A 26 -15.90 13.19 0.59
CA MET A 26 -14.92 13.10 1.67
C MET A 26 -13.51 13.58 1.28
N ARG A 27 -13.31 14.02 0.03
CA ARG A 27 -12.01 14.45 -0.54
C ARG A 27 -10.91 13.39 -0.36
N VAL A 28 -11.23 12.12 -0.63
CA VAL A 28 -10.28 11.00 -0.59
C VAL A 28 -10.28 10.27 -1.95
N SER A 29 -9.13 9.77 -2.40
CA SER A 29 -9.08 8.96 -3.61
C SER A 29 -9.77 7.61 -3.39
N ARG A 30 -10.49 7.11 -4.40
CA ARG A 30 -11.11 5.78 -4.36
C ARG A 30 -10.09 4.67 -4.08
N SER A 31 -8.88 4.79 -4.65
CA SER A 31 -7.80 3.81 -4.41
C SER A 31 -7.43 3.68 -2.94
N SER A 32 -7.44 4.79 -2.19
CA SER A 32 -7.12 4.81 -0.76
C SER A 32 -8.18 4.17 0.11
N PHE A 33 -9.42 4.07 -0.39
CA PHE A 33 -10.47 3.31 0.27
C PHE A 33 -10.14 1.82 0.18
N TYR A 34 -9.78 1.30 -1.00
CA TYR A 34 -9.49 -0.14 -1.14
C TYR A 34 -8.10 -0.56 -0.67
N TYR A 35 -7.12 0.34 -0.70
CA TYR A 35 -5.73 0.02 -0.42
C TYR A 35 -5.12 1.03 0.55
N HIS A 36 -4.23 0.55 1.40
CA HIS A 36 -3.38 1.38 2.26
C HIS A 36 -1.91 1.12 1.97
N GLY A 37 -1.06 2.10 2.27
CA GLY A 37 0.38 1.95 2.16
C GLY A 37 0.89 0.91 3.14
N LYS A 38 1.72 -0.02 2.65
CA LYS A 38 2.49 -0.93 3.48
C LYS A 38 3.69 -0.16 4.01
N GLY A 39 3.77 0.04 5.32
CA GLY A 39 4.94 0.64 5.95
C GLY A 39 6.20 -0.22 5.80
N GLU A 40 7.35 0.36 6.11
CA GLU A 40 8.63 -0.33 6.12
C GLU A 40 8.84 -1.14 7.39
N SER A 41 9.65 -2.20 7.30
CA SER A 41 10.04 -2.99 8.48
C SER A 41 10.91 -2.13 9.43
N PRO A 42 10.76 -2.24 10.76
CA PRO A 42 11.63 -1.55 11.71
C PRO A 42 13.12 -1.81 11.47
N LEU A 43 13.47 -3.03 11.05
CA LEU A 43 14.84 -3.39 10.69
C LEU A 43 15.32 -2.61 9.46
N ASN A 44 14.47 -2.49 8.42
CA ASN A 44 14.83 -1.78 7.20
C ASN A 44 15.00 -0.27 7.48
N LEU A 45 14.12 0.30 8.30
CA LEU A 45 14.24 1.68 8.77
C LEU A 45 15.56 1.90 9.54
N LYS A 46 15.98 0.95 10.37
CA LYS A 46 17.27 1.02 11.07
C LYS A 46 18.45 0.94 10.09
N LEU A 47 18.39 0.04 9.11
CA LEU A 47 19.42 -0.08 8.08
C LEU A 47 19.54 1.21 7.25
N MET A 48 18.41 1.79 6.83
CA MET A 48 18.38 3.08 6.13
C MET A 48 19.05 4.18 6.96
N ARG A 49 18.72 4.29 8.25
CA ARG A 49 19.35 5.28 9.15
C ARG A 49 20.85 5.08 9.27
N LEU A 50 21.32 3.84 9.45
CA LEU A 50 22.75 3.55 9.56
C LEU A 50 23.51 3.87 8.26
N ILE A 51 22.86 3.65 7.11
CA ILE A 51 23.41 4.02 5.80
C ILE A 51 23.53 5.55 5.70
N ASP A 52 22.49 6.30 6.08
CA ASP A 52 22.50 7.77 6.06
C ASP A 52 23.58 8.33 6.99
N GLU A 53 23.70 7.80 8.22
CA GLU A 53 24.73 8.20 9.17
C GLU A 53 26.15 7.96 8.64
N GLN A 54 26.37 6.78 8.05
CA GLN A 54 27.68 6.44 7.50
C GLN A 54 28.00 7.29 6.26
N TRP A 55 27.00 7.65 5.46
CA TRP A 55 27.16 8.57 4.34
C TRP A 55 27.60 9.97 4.79
N LEU A 56 27.02 10.48 5.88
CA LEU A 56 27.40 11.78 6.44
C LEU A 56 28.80 11.75 7.08
N LYS A 57 29.14 10.66 7.78
CA LYS A 57 30.45 10.49 8.44
C LYS A 57 31.58 10.26 7.45
N ALA A 58 31.33 9.50 6.40
CA ALA A 58 32.34 9.07 5.44
C ALA A 58 31.78 9.05 4.00
N PRO A 59 31.61 10.21 3.36
CA PRO A 59 31.05 10.29 2.00
C PRO A 59 31.91 9.59 0.93
N PHE A 60 33.18 9.29 1.22
CA PHE A 60 34.07 8.53 0.35
C PHE A 60 33.90 6.99 0.47
N PHE A 61 33.18 6.48 1.47
CA PHE A 61 33.12 5.05 1.74
C PHE A 61 32.45 4.27 0.59
N GLY A 62 31.44 4.87 -0.04
CA GLY A 62 30.74 4.31 -1.19
C GLY A 62 29.96 3.02 -0.88
N SER A 63 29.00 2.69 -1.73
CA SER A 63 28.04 1.59 -1.48
C SER A 63 28.70 0.21 -1.32
N ARG A 64 29.79 -0.08 -2.04
CA ARG A 64 30.48 -1.38 -1.98
C ARG A 64 31.07 -1.68 -0.60
N ARG A 65 31.68 -0.69 0.07
CA ARG A 65 32.23 -0.88 1.42
C ARG A 65 31.12 -0.98 2.46
N MET A 66 30.07 -0.17 2.32
CA MET A 66 28.90 -0.22 3.20
C MET A 66 28.24 -1.61 3.16
N ARG A 67 28.10 -2.21 1.96
CA ARG A 67 27.64 -3.59 1.81
C ARG A 67 28.53 -4.61 2.53
N LYS A 68 29.87 -4.48 2.43
CA LYS A 68 30.81 -5.36 3.16
C LYS A 68 30.66 -5.25 4.69
N MET A 69 30.21 -4.11 5.20
CA MET A 69 29.91 -3.90 6.62
C MET A 69 28.49 -4.37 7.01
N GLY A 70 27.73 -4.95 6.08
CA GLY A 70 26.33 -5.34 6.30
C GLY A 70 25.35 -4.17 6.30
N LEU A 71 25.78 -2.97 5.89
CA LEU A 71 24.94 -1.78 5.75
C LEU A 71 24.31 -1.75 4.35
N GLU A 72 23.38 -2.66 4.11
CA GLU A 72 22.61 -2.71 2.87
C GLU A 72 21.11 -2.63 3.17
N ALA A 73 20.45 -1.63 2.58
CA ALA A 73 19.00 -1.51 2.64
C ALA A 73 18.38 -2.64 1.81
N VAL A 74 17.33 -3.24 2.35
CA VAL A 74 16.62 -4.32 1.65
C VAL A 74 15.67 -3.69 0.62
N TYR A 75 16.05 -3.66 -0.66
CA TYR A 75 15.25 -3.12 -1.77
C TYR A 75 15.10 -4.14 -2.92
N PRO A 76 13.98 -4.20 -3.67
CA PRO A 76 12.59 -3.86 -3.36
C PRO A 76 11.67 -5.12 -3.30
N ARG A 77 10.55 -4.98 -2.61
CA ARG A 77 9.42 -5.91 -2.70
C ARG A 77 8.38 -5.36 -3.68
N PRO A 78 7.89 -6.15 -4.66
CA PRO A 78 6.69 -5.77 -5.39
C PRO A 78 5.53 -5.54 -4.40
N LYS A 79 4.66 -4.56 -4.72
CA LYS A 79 3.44 -4.18 -3.96
C LYS A 79 3.71 -3.34 -2.68
N THR A 80 3.86 -2.03 -2.87
CA THR A 80 3.93 -1.00 -1.82
C THR A 80 2.59 -0.73 -1.13
N THR A 81 1.51 -1.31 -1.66
CA THR A 81 0.16 -1.17 -1.13
C THR A 81 -0.41 -2.52 -0.73
N ARG A 82 -1.28 -2.52 0.29
CA ARG A 82 -2.00 -3.68 0.79
C ARG A 82 -3.50 -3.43 0.76
N PRO A 83 -4.34 -4.45 0.49
CA PRO A 83 -5.78 -4.34 0.66
C PRO A 83 -6.10 -3.82 2.06
N HIS A 84 -7.01 -2.86 2.14
CA HIS A 84 -7.44 -2.31 3.41
C HIS A 84 -8.29 -3.34 4.16
N PRO A 85 -8.00 -3.64 5.44
CA PRO A 85 -8.60 -4.76 6.15
C PRO A 85 -10.12 -4.65 6.31
N LYS A 86 -10.66 -3.43 6.37
CA LYS A 86 -12.11 -3.19 6.53
C LYS A 86 -12.93 -3.31 5.24
N HIS A 87 -12.31 -3.48 4.07
CA HIS A 87 -13.02 -3.38 2.80
C HIS A 87 -12.99 -4.71 2.04
N PRO A 88 -14.17 -5.23 1.64
CA PRO A 88 -14.24 -6.52 0.97
C PRO A 88 -13.58 -6.45 -0.40
N VAL A 89 -12.83 -7.49 -0.74
CA VAL A 89 -12.34 -7.72 -2.10
C VAL A 89 -13.50 -8.34 -2.88
N TYR A 90 -14.03 -7.60 -3.87
CA TYR A 90 -15.09 -8.10 -4.73
C TYR A 90 -14.48 -9.03 -5.80
N PRO A 91 -14.83 -10.33 -5.81
CA PRO A 91 -14.41 -11.23 -6.87
C PRO A 91 -15.08 -10.79 -8.17
N HIS A 92 -14.31 -10.63 -9.24
CA HIS A 92 -14.84 -10.34 -10.58
C HIS A 92 -15.19 -11.62 -11.36
N LEU A 93 -14.97 -12.80 -10.76
CA LEU A 93 -15.44 -14.09 -11.25
C LEU A 93 -15.82 -14.97 -10.04
N PRO A 94 -16.94 -15.70 -10.07
CA PRO A 94 -17.18 -16.75 -9.09
C PRO A 94 -16.08 -17.81 -9.21
N ARG A 95 -15.35 -18.04 -8.13
CA ARG A 95 -14.27 -19.03 -8.10
C ARG A 95 -14.90 -20.41 -8.34
N GLY A 96 -14.53 -21.08 -9.43
CA GLY A 96 -15.08 -22.39 -9.82
C GLY A 96 -16.24 -22.36 -10.83
N LEU A 97 -16.61 -21.18 -11.37
CA LEU A 97 -17.56 -21.13 -12.49
C LEU A 97 -16.83 -21.34 -13.82
N ALA A 98 -17.11 -22.45 -14.50
CA ALA A 98 -16.68 -22.67 -15.87
C ALA A 98 -17.50 -21.76 -16.80
N ILE A 99 -16.82 -20.94 -17.60
CA ILE A 99 -17.44 -20.10 -18.64
C ILE A 99 -17.38 -20.91 -19.94
N ASP A 100 -18.50 -21.53 -20.32
CA ASP A 100 -18.66 -22.38 -21.49
C ASP A 100 -19.26 -21.66 -22.71
N ARG A 101 -19.73 -20.41 -22.56
CA ARG A 101 -20.24 -19.58 -23.68
C ARG A 101 -19.99 -18.09 -23.47
N PRO A 102 -20.02 -17.28 -24.55
CA PRO A 102 -19.87 -15.82 -24.45
C PRO A 102 -20.94 -15.18 -23.54
N ASN A 103 -20.55 -14.16 -22.76
CA ASN A 103 -21.42 -13.33 -21.90
C ASN A 103 -22.10 -14.02 -20.70
N GLN A 104 -21.40 -14.90 -19.98
CA GLN A 104 -21.94 -15.57 -18.78
C GLN A 104 -21.76 -14.80 -17.45
N VAL A 105 -21.15 -13.62 -17.47
CA VAL A 105 -20.89 -12.78 -16.29
C VAL A 105 -21.14 -11.32 -16.63
#